data_AF-A0A1H9MHN5-F1
#
_entry.id   AF-A0A1H9MHN5-F1
#
_cell.length_a   1.000
_cell.length_b   1.000
_cell.length_c   1.000
_cell.angle_alpha   90.00
_cell.angle_beta   90.00
_cell.angle_gamma   90.00
#
_symmetry.space_group_name_H-M   'P 1'
#
loop_
_entity.id
_entity.type
_entity.pdbx_description
1 polymer ?
#
loop_
_entity_poly.entity_id
_entity_poly.type
_entity_poly.pdbx_seq_one_letter_code
_entity_poly.pdbx_strand_id
1 'polypeptide(L)'
;MSFSSDTRKVLDDSLPLGRRVTALCYCLERYSPIGFHASLSFLRFVAGDFTRDPAALPRAMELLTSSYTAWQAELRAYAVLRRHAKRLGYRRPHPSAPNPNQPSHWYGAPREGALHAVWVWYSKGDSADVDVHSLAVALLERGRFTAEQREIFDRVCAQPGNSRAIVRQMAVVVAKS
;
A
#
# COMPACT_ATOMS: atom_id res chain seq x y z
N MET A 1 18.42 14.19 -5.13
CA MET A 1 18.84 12.78 -5.20
C MET A 1 17.78 11.99 -5.97
N SER A 2 18.18 11.03 -6.79
CA SER A 2 17.28 10.20 -7.61
C SER A 2 17.13 8.79 -7.02
N PHE A 3 16.04 8.09 -7.36
CA PHE A 3 15.81 6.69 -6.96
C PHE A 3 17.06 5.83 -7.23
N SER A 4 17.61 5.87 -8.44
CA SER A 4 18.80 5.10 -8.83
C SER A 4 20.09 5.48 -8.07
N SER A 5 20.22 6.74 -7.63
CA SER A 5 21.37 7.16 -6.82
C SER A 5 21.27 6.63 -5.39
N ASP A 6 20.05 6.53 -4.85
CA ASP A 6 19.81 6.03 -3.51
C ASP A 6 19.83 4.49 -3.49
N THR A 7 19.32 3.80 -4.53
CA THR A 7 19.50 2.34 -4.73
C THR A 7 20.96 1.93 -4.65
N ARG A 8 21.86 2.67 -5.32
CA ARG A 8 23.31 2.39 -5.27
C ARG A 8 23.86 2.44 -3.86
N LYS A 9 23.44 3.42 -3.05
CA LYS A 9 23.85 3.51 -1.63
C LYS A 9 23.28 2.39 -0.77
N VAL A 10 22.06 1.91 -1.05
CA VAL A 10 21.47 0.78 -0.33
C VAL A 10 22.31 -0.49 -0.51
N LEU A 11 22.80 -0.70 -1.73
CA LEU A 11 23.58 -1.88 -2.12
C LEU A 11 25.08 -1.76 -1.87
N ASP A 12 25.57 -0.59 -1.44
CA ASP A 12 26.99 -0.37 -1.18
C ASP A 12 27.37 -0.91 0.21
N ASP A 13 28.05 -2.06 0.22
CA ASP A 13 28.50 -2.74 1.45
C ASP A 13 29.63 -1.99 2.17
N SER A 14 30.27 -1.01 1.54
CA SER A 14 31.27 -0.15 2.20
C SER A 14 30.64 0.90 3.12
N LEU A 15 29.32 1.16 2.98
CA LEU A 15 28.62 2.15 3.78
C LEU A 15 28.12 1.57 5.12
N PRO A 16 28.14 2.37 6.20
CA PRO A 16 27.49 1.98 7.46
C PRO A 16 26.02 1.65 7.25
N LEU A 17 25.52 0.60 7.94
CA LEU A 17 24.15 0.10 7.84
C LEU A 17 23.10 1.23 7.95
N GLY A 18 23.27 2.14 8.92
CA GLY A 18 22.37 3.28 9.08
C GLY A 18 22.25 4.17 7.83
N ARG A 19 23.35 4.42 7.11
CA ARG A 19 23.32 5.21 5.86
C ARG A 19 22.60 4.48 4.73
N ARG A 20 22.77 3.15 4.66
CA ARG A 20 22.08 2.29 3.70
C ARG A 20 20.58 2.27 3.96
N VAL A 21 20.17 2.12 5.22
CA VAL A 21 18.76 2.19 5.64
C VAL A 21 18.16 3.57 5.36
N THR A 22 18.88 4.66 5.64
CA THR A 22 18.42 6.02 5.30
C THR A 22 18.22 6.18 3.79
N ALA A 23 19.13 5.64 2.96
CA ALA A 23 18.96 5.66 1.51
C ALA A 23 17.70 4.89 1.06
N LEU A 24 17.41 3.75 1.68
CA LEU A 24 16.17 3.00 1.43
C LEU A 24 14.93 3.82 1.80
N CYS A 25 14.96 4.51 2.95
CA CYS A 25 13.87 5.41 3.35
C CYS A 25 13.63 6.54 2.34
N TYR A 26 14.69 7.12 1.76
CA TYR A 26 14.52 8.13 0.69
C TYR A 26 13.91 7.55 -0.59
N CYS A 27 14.24 6.30 -0.95
CA CYS A 27 13.56 5.61 -2.05
C CYS A 27 12.06 5.44 -1.76
N LEU A 28 11.71 5.04 -0.54
CA LEU A 28 10.33 4.90 -0.10
C LEU A 28 9.57 6.22 -0.07
N GLU A 29 10.15 7.29 0.45
CA GLU A 29 9.50 8.60 0.54
C GLU A 29 9.06 9.12 -0.85
N ARG A 30 9.87 8.89 -1.89
CA ARG A 30 9.53 9.28 -3.27
C ARG A 30 8.46 8.42 -3.92
N TYR A 31 8.34 7.14 -3.51
CA TYR A 31 7.44 6.17 -4.12
C TYR A 31 6.16 5.96 -3.30
N SER A 32 6.26 5.62 -2.02
CA SER A 32 5.16 5.56 -1.01
C SER A 32 3.81 5.01 -1.54
N PRO A 33 3.76 3.81 -2.14
CA PRO A 33 2.59 3.29 -2.84
C PRO A 33 1.35 3.11 -1.96
N ILE A 34 1.55 2.86 -0.67
CA ILE A 34 0.49 2.72 0.34
C ILE A 34 0.72 3.68 1.51
N GLY A 35 1.45 4.78 1.27
CA GLY A 35 1.96 5.69 2.30
C GLY A 35 3.27 5.20 2.92
N PHE A 36 4.08 6.14 3.43
CA PHE A 36 5.45 5.86 3.88
C PHE A 36 5.53 4.80 4.98
N HIS A 37 4.77 4.97 6.08
CA HIS A 37 4.84 4.08 7.23
C HIS A 37 4.35 2.66 6.91
N ALA A 38 3.25 2.54 6.16
CA ALA A 38 2.73 1.25 5.73
C ALA A 38 3.70 0.57 4.75
N SER A 39 4.27 1.31 3.79
CA SER A 39 5.25 0.77 2.84
C SER A 39 6.53 0.29 3.54
N LEU A 40 7.02 1.05 4.52
CA LEU A 40 8.19 0.68 5.33
C LEU A 40 7.90 -0.58 6.17
N SER A 41 6.74 -0.63 6.82
CA SER A 41 6.32 -1.79 7.61
C SER A 41 6.13 -3.03 6.74
N PHE A 42 5.50 -2.87 5.58
CA PHE A 42 5.30 -3.96 4.62
C PHE A 42 6.63 -4.52 4.14
N LEU A 43 7.59 -3.65 3.75
CA LEU A 43 8.93 -4.10 3.36
C LEU A 43 9.64 -4.87 4.48
N ARG A 44 9.56 -4.42 5.74
CA ARG A 44 10.13 -5.16 6.87
C ARG A 44 9.46 -6.52 7.05
N PHE A 45 8.14 -6.60 6.85
CA PHE A 45 7.39 -7.84 6.94
C PHE A 45 7.79 -8.86 5.87
N VAL A 46 7.96 -8.44 4.61
CA VAL A 46 8.26 -9.36 3.50
C VAL A 46 9.75 -9.62 3.27
N ALA A 47 10.62 -8.67 3.58
CA ALA A 47 12.07 -8.78 3.35
C ALA A 47 12.87 -9.16 4.60
N GLY A 48 12.30 -8.99 5.80
CA GLY A 48 13.00 -9.11 7.07
C GLY A 48 13.42 -7.75 7.65
N ASP A 49 13.91 -7.76 8.88
CA ASP A 49 14.31 -6.54 9.60
C ASP A 49 15.67 -6.01 9.11
N PHE A 50 15.64 -5.30 7.98
CA PHE A 50 16.81 -4.65 7.38
C PHE A 50 17.43 -3.52 8.23
N THR A 51 16.87 -3.18 9.40
CA THR A 51 17.52 -2.26 10.34
C THR A 51 18.52 -2.95 11.25
N ARG A 52 18.42 -4.27 11.39
CA ARG A 52 19.28 -5.11 12.23
C ARG A 52 20.07 -6.11 11.41
N ASP A 53 19.52 -6.55 10.28
CA ASP A 53 20.12 -7.50 9.37
C ASP A 53 20.51 -6.83 8.04
N PRO A 54 21.81 -6.55 7.81
CA PRO A 54 22.29 -6.03 6.53
C PRO A 54 21.94 -6.93 5.33
N ALA A 55 21.82 -8.25 5.54
CA ALA A 55 21.53 -9.20 4.46
C ALA A 55 20.08 -9.07 3.95
N ALA A 56 19.18 -8.47 4.72
CA ALA A 56 17.81 -8.20 4.29
C ALA A 56 17.68 -6.96 3.36
N LEU A 57 18.70 -6.08 3.30
CA LEU A 57 18.65 -4.85 2.48
C LEU A 57 18.56 -5.13 0.98
N PRO A 58 19.39 -6.03 0.38
CA PRO A 58 19.27 -6.37 -1.04
C PRO A 58 17.87 -6.87 -1.40
N ARG A 59 17.28 -7.75 -0.57
CA ARG A 59 15.91 -8.27 -0.76
C ARG A 59 14.86 -7.17 -0.68
N ALA A 60 14.95 -6.28 0.30
CA ALA A 60 14.04 -5.15 0.43
C ALA A 60 14.12 -4.22 -0.80
N MET A 61 15.34 -3.98 -1.29
CA MET A 61 15.58 -3.15 -2.47
C MET A 61 15.06 -3.81 -3.75
N GLU A 62 15.21 -5.12 -3.90
CA GLU A 62 14.68 -5.88 -5.03
C GLU A 62 13.14 -5.75 -5.09
N LEU A 63 12.45 -6.00 -3.98
CA LEU A 63 10.98 -5.91 -3.90
C LEU A 63 10.48 -4.50 -4.20
N LEU A 64 11.15 -3.48 -3.66
CA LEU A 64 10.83 -2.08 -3.92
C LEU A 64 11.06 -1.71 -5.38
N THR A 65 12.15 -2.18 -5.99
CA THR A 65 12.49 -1.91 -7.39
C THR A 65 11.49 -2.58 -8.33
N SER A 66 11.11 -3.82 -8.07
CA SER A 66 10.08 -4.54 -8.84
C SER A 66 8.74 -3.81 -8.83
N SER A 67 8.30 -3.35 -7.66
CA SER A 67 7.08 -2.54 -7.52
C SER A 67 7.20 -1.20 -8.27
N TYR A 68 8.31 -0.48 -8.06
CA TYR A 68 8.57 0.81 -8.70
C TYR A 68 8.63 0.71 -10.24
N THR A 69 9.28 -0.33 -10.78
CA THR A 69 9.40 -0.52 -12.24
C THR A 69 8.07 -0.83 -12.91
N ALA A 70 7.19 -1.59 -12.25
CA ALA A 70 5.83 -1.82 -12.69
C ALA A 70 5.02 -0.51 -12.74
N TRP A 71 5.11 0.32 -11.70
CA TRP A 71 4.50 1.66 -11.71
C TRP A 71 5.05 2.56 -12.84
N GLN A 72 6.37 2.54 -13.08
CA GLN A 72 6.98 3.28 -14.19
C GLN A 72 6.54 2.76 -15.57
N ALA A 73 6.20 1.47 -15.70
CA ALA A 73 5.63 0.93 -16.92
C ALA A 73 4.22 1.49 -17.16
N GLU A 74 3.37 1.55 -16.13
CA GLU A 74 2.05 2.18 -16.22
C GLU A 74 2.12 3.67 -16.55
N LEU A 75 3.05 4.42 -15.94
CA LEU A 75 3.27 5.83 -16.27
C LEU A 75 3.62 6.03 -17.74
N ARG A 76 4.49 5.17 -18.30
CA ARG A 76 4.86 5.21 -19.71
C ARG A 76 3.68 4.89 -20.62
N ALA A 77 2.89 3.86 -20.29
CA ALA A 77 1.69 3.50 -21.03
C ALA A 77 0.67 4.66 -21.03
N TYR A 78 0.41 5.23 -19.84
CA TYR A 78 -0.46 6.40 -19.69
C TYR A 78 0.04 7.60 -20.50
N ALA A 79 1.34 7.88 -20.49
CA ALA A 79 1.92 8.97 -21.28
C ALA A 79 1.69 8.78 -22.79
N VAL A 80 1.83 7.56 -23.32
CA VAL A 80 1.53 7.24 -24.73
C VAL A 80 0.05 7.49 -25.04
N LEU A 81 -0.87 6.97 -24.20
CA LEU A 81 -2.31 7.17 -24.35
C LEU A 81 -2.67 8.67 -24.32
N ARG A 82 -2.09 9.43 -23.39
CA ARG A 82 -2.31 10.88 -23.28
C ARG A 82 -1.77 11.64 -24.49
N ARG A 83 -0.61 11.28 -25.05
CA ARG A 83 -0.09 11.90 -26.28
C ARG A 83 -1.04 11.65 -27.45
N HIS A 84 -1.55 10.43 -27.60
CA HIS A 84 -2.52 10.09 -28.63
C HIS A 84 -3.82 10.90 -28.49
N ALA A 85 -4.41 10.89 -27.29
CA ALA A 85 -5.63 11.65 -27.01
C ALA A 85 -5.46 13.17 -27.22
N LYS A 86 -4.29 13.73 -26.86
CA LYS A 86 -3.97 15.14 -27.14
C LYS A 86 -3.95 15.46 -28.64
N ARG A 87 -3.41 14.56 -29.49
CA ARG A 87 -3.41 14.71 -30.95
C ARG A 87 -4.83 14.69 -31.54
N LEU A 88 -5.73 13.91 -30.94
CA LEU A 88 -7.15 13.86 -31.29
C LEU A 88 -7.99 15.01 -30.70
N GLY A 89 -7.35 16.00 -30.03
CA GLY A 89 -8.05 17.15 -29.45
C GLY A 89 -8.51 16.98 -27.99
N TYR A 90 -8.44 15.77 -27.42
CA TYR A 90 -8.82 15.49 -26.03
C TYR A 90 -7.73 15.88 -25.02
N ARG A 91 -7.52 17.19 -24.85
CA ARG A 91 -6.44 17.76 -24.02
C ARG A 91 -6.67 17.59 -22.51
N ARG A 92 -7.93 17.51 -22.06
CA ARG A 92 -8.28 17.22 -20.66
C ARG A 92 -8.68 15.74 -20.51
N PRO A 93 -8.09 14.99 -19.56
CA PRO A 93 -8.58 13.66 -19.24
C PRO A 93 -9.98 13.74 -18.61
N HIS A 94 -10.76 12.67 -18.73
CA HIS A 94 -12.03 12.56 -18.02
C HIS A 94 -11.77 12.54 -16.50
N PRO A 95 -12.62 13.15 -15.65
CA PRO A 95 -12.40 13.19 -14.21
C PRO A 95 -12.29 11.80 -13.54
N SER A 96 -12.97 10.79 -14.09
CA SER A 96 -12.89 9.40 -13.61
C SER A 96 -11.79 8.58 -14.28
N ALA A 97 -10.99 9.16 -15.19
CA ALA A 97 -9.91 8.44 -15.83
C ALA A 97 -8.81 8.15 -14.80
N PRO A 98 -8.30 6.91 -14.72
CA PRO A 98 -7.17 6.59 -13.85
C PRO A 98 -5.97 7.48 -14.16
N ASN A 99 -5.35 8.05 -13.12
CA ASN A 99 -4.16 8.88 -13.23
C ASN A 99 -3.02 8.25 -12.41
N PRO A 100 -2.09 7.52 -13.05
CA PRO A 100 -1.01 6.84 -12.36
C PRO A 100 0.11 7.78 -11.89
N ASN A 101 -0.04 9.11 -12.02
CA ASN A 101 0.98 10.08 -11.55
C ASN A 101 1.30 9.98 -10.05
N GLN A 102 0.38 9.41 -9.27
CA GLN A 102 0.62 9.01 -7.88
C GLN A 102 0.35 7.51 -7.78
N PRO A 103 1.28 6.73 -7.22
CA PRO A 103 1.03 5.32 -6.97
C PRO A 103 -0.02 5.18 -5.86
N SER A 104 -0.93 4.23 -6.04
CA SER A 104 -2.10 4.04 -5.14
C SER A 104 -2.11 2.71 -4.41
N HIS A 105 -1.22 1.79 -4.78
CA HIS A 105 -1.15 0.44 -4.25
C HIS A 105 0.24 -0.13 -4.44
N TRP A 106 0.55 -1.22 -3.72
CA TRP A 106 1.78 -1.96 -3.93
C TRP A 106 1.72 -2.75 -5.24
N TYR A 107 2.46 -2.29 -6.24
CA TYR A 107 2.54 -2.97 -7.54
C TYR A 107 3.19 -4.35 -7.39
N GLY A 108 2.56 -5.36 -7.99
CA GLY A 108 2.96 -6.78 -7.90
C GLY A 108 2.38 -7.55 -6.71
N ALA A 109 1.82 -6.86 -5.71
CA ALA A 109 1.12 -7.46 -4.57
C ALA A 109 0.02 -6.52 -4.03
N PRO A 110 -0.97 -6.13 -4.86
CA PRO A 110 -1.93 -5.08 -4.51
C PRO A 110 -2.80 -5.48 -3.30
N ARG A 111 -3.18 -6.75 -3.20
CA ARG A 111 -4.03 -7.26 -2.10
C ARG A 111 -3.26 -7.28 -0.78
N GLU A 112 -2.07 -7.84 -0.79
CA GLU A 112 -1.20 -7.98 0.37
C GLU A 112 -0.79 -6.60 0.90
N GLY A 113 -0.39 -5.69 0.00
CA GLY A 113 -0.04 -4.32 0.38
C GLY A 113 -1.22 -3.55 0.98
N ALA A 114 -2.42 -3.69 0.42
CA ALA A 114 -3.62 -3.06 0.96
C ALA A 114 -3.96 -3.59 2.36
N LEU A 115 -4.01 -4.91 2.54
CA LEU A 115 -4.28 -5.54 3.84
C LEU A 115 -3.24 -5.15 4.89
N HIS A 116 -1.96 -5.02 4.50
CA HIS A 116 -0.90 -4.60 5.41
C HIS A 116 -1.04 -3.13 5.83
N ALA A 117 -1.37 -2.24 4.89
CA ALA A 117 -1.60 -0.82 5.20
C ALA A 117 -2.73 -0.65 6.21
N VAL A 118 -3.82 -1.37 5.98
CA VAL A 118 -4.97 -1.49 6.87
C VAL A 118 -4.56 -1.91 8.28
N TRP A 119 -3.78 -2.99 8.41
CA TRP A 119 -3.31 -3.47 9.70
C TRP A 119 -2.42 -2.43 10.42
N VAL A 120 -1.53 -1.74 9.69
CA VAL A 120 -0.67 -0.69 10.26
C VAL A 120 -1.50 0.45 10.84
N TRP A 121 -2.52 0.94 10.12
CA TRP A 121 -3.39 2.02 10.61
C TRP A 121 -4.16 1.62 11.87
N TYR A 122 -4.69 0.40 11.89
CA TYR A 122 -5.39 -0.13 13.06
C TYR A 122 -4.46 -0.26 14.28
N SER A 123 -3.25 -0.80 14.09
CA SER A 123 -2.28 -1.02 15.17
C SER A 123 -1.78 0.26 15.85
N LYS A 124 -1.86 1.40 15.16
CA LYS A 124 -1.41 2.70 15.68
C LYS A 124 -2.47 3.45 16.47
N GLY A 125 -3.71 2.93 16.53
CA GLY A 125 -4.84 3.67 17.09
C GLY A 125 -5.24 4.90 16.26
N ASP A 126 -4.68 5.06 15.06
CA ASP A 126 -5.11 6.05 14.06
C ASP A 126 -6.48 5.69 13.45
N SER A 127 -6.99 4.50 13.77
CA SER A 127 -8.33 4.04 13.43
C SER A 127 -9.18 4.03 14.70
N ALA A 128 -9.78 5.17 15.04
CA ALA A 128 -10.66 5.26 16.20
C ALA A 128 -11.88 4.32 16.09
N ASP A 129 -12.22 3.90 14.89
CA ASP A 129 -13.36 3.04 14.61
C ASP A 129 -13.06 2.22 13.36
N VAL A 130 -13.76 1.10 13.17
CA VAL A 130 -13.88 0.30 11.92
C VAL A 130 -13.02 -0.96 11.78
N ASP A 131 -13.69 -2.08 11.48
CA ASP A 131 -13.06 -3.31 10.96
C ASP A 131 -12.76 -3.19 9.46
N VAL A 132 -11.49 -2.95 9.18
CA VAL A 132 -10.96 -2.60 7.88
C VAL A 132 -10.77 -3.81 6.96
N HIS A 133 -10.82 -5.05 7.50
CA HIS A 133 -10.70 -6.28 6.70
C HIS A 133 -12.01 -6.60 5.97
N SER A 134 -13.16 -6.43 6.65
CA SER A 134 -14.49 -6.57 6.06
C SER A 134 -14.80 -5.47 5.02
N LEU A 135 -14.23 -4.27 5.21
CA LEU A 135 -14.20 -3.19 4.22
C LEU A 135 -13.41 -3.54 2.98
N ALA A 136 -12.18 -4.03 3.17
CA ALA A 136 -11.29 -4.40 2.08
C ALA A 136 -11.92 -5.49 1.21
N VAL A 137 -12.57 -6.49 1.81
CA VAL A 137 -13.26 -7.58 1.08
C VAL A 137 -14.54 -7.09 0.37
N ALA A 138 -15.38 -6.26 1.01
CA ALA A 138 -16.60 -5.72 0.37
C ALA A 138 -16.33 -4.70 -0.77
N LEU A 139 -15.26 -3.91 -0.65
CA LEU A 139 -14.78 -3.02 -1.72
C LEU A 139 -14.20 -3.79 -2.90
N LEU A 140 -13.56 -4.93 -2.63
CA LEU A 140 -12.98 -5.80 -3.67
C LEU A 140 -14.05 -6.60 -4.44
N GLU A 141 -15.19 -6.97 -3.83
CA GLU A 141 -16.18 -7.88 -4.45
C GLU A 141 -17.47 -7.23 -5.01
N ARG A 142 -18.00 -6.13 -4.43
CA ARG A 142 -19.29 -5.53 -4.89
C ARG A 142 -19.34 -4.00 -4.95
N GLY A 143 -18.32 -3.32 -4.44
CA GLY A 143 -18.22 -1.85 -4.44
C GLY A 143 -19.18 -1.11 -3.48
N ARG A 144 -19.99 -1.81 -2.67
CA ARG A 144 -20.87 -1.24 -1.61
C ARG A 144 -21.12 -2.25 -0.48
N PHE A 145 -21.37 -1.76 0.75
CA PHE A 145 -21.82 -2.58 1.89
C PHE A 145 -23.31 -2.95 1.84
N THR A 146 -23.69 -4.09 2.41
CA THR A 146 -25.09 -4.44 2.72
C THR A 146 -25.59 -3.75 4.00
N ALA A 147 -26.91 -3.76 4.24
CA ALA A 147 -27.53 -3.12 5.40
C ALA A 147 -27.05 -3.72 6.74
N GLU A 148 -26.95 -5.04 6.84
CA GLU A 148 -26.52 -5.74 8.05
C GLU A 148 -25.03 -5.53 8.35
N GLN A 149 -24.18 -5.50 7.32
CA GLN A 149 -22.74 -5.20 7.47
C GLN A 149 -22.49 -3.75 7.92
N ARG A 150 -23.34 -2.82 7.45
CA ARG A 150 -23.31 -1.42 7.86
C ARG A 150 -23.70 -1.26 9.34
N GLU A 151 -24.73 -1.98 9.78
CA GLU A 151 -25.19 -1.91 11.17
C GLU A 151 -24.19 -2.48 12.19
N ILE A 152 -23.42 -3.50 11.79
CA ILE A 152 -22.34 -4.07 12.62
C ILE A 152 -21.14 -3.12 12.70
N PHE A 153 -20.77 -2.48 11.59
CA PHE A 153 -19.77 -1.43 11.54
C PHE A 153 -20.13 -0.29 12.50
N ASP A 154 -21.37 0.21 12.44
CA ASP A 154 -21.86 1.31 13.28
C ASP A 154 -21.85 0.94 14.79
N ARG A 155 -22.05 -0.35 15.14
CA ARG A 155 -22.02 -0.85 16.52
C ARG A 155 -20.61 -0.98 17.10
N VAL A 156 -19.64 -1.39 16.28
CA VAL A 156 -18.22 -1.41 16.67
C VAL A 156 -17.72 -0.01 16.92
N CYS A 157 -18.24 0.98 16.17
CA CYS A 157 -17.90 2.38 16.38
C CYS A 157 -18.36 2.94 17.73
N ALA A 158 -19.45 2.40 18.28
CA ALA A 158 -20.03 2.88 19.53
C ALA A 158 -19.36 2.32 20.80
N GLN A 159 -18.61 1.21 20.73
CA GLN A 159 -18.00 0.54 21.89
C GLN A 159 -16.63 -0.11 21.58
N PRO A 160 -15.52 0.65 21.66
CA PRO A 160 -14.20 0.21 21.19
C PRO A 160 -13.60 -1.00 21.95
N GLY A 161 -13.98 -1.20 23.21
CA GLY A 161 -13.33 -2.14 24.14
C GLY A 161 -13.76 -3.60 24.05
N ASN A 162 -14.85 -3.93 23.34
CA ASN A 162 -15.42 -5.30 23.33
C ASN A 162 -15.36 -5.98 21.95
N SER A 163 -14.38 -5.55 21.15
CA SER A 163 -14.22 -5.84 19.72
C SER A 163 -14.00 -7.32 19.41
N ARG A 164 -13.45 -8.13 20.33
CA ARG A 164 -13.19 -9.56 20.10
C ARG A 164 -14.44 -10.45 19.95
N ALA A 165 -15.50 -10.19 20.71
CA ALA A 165 -16.73 -11.00 20.67
C ALA A 165 -17.57 -10.70 19.43
N ILE A 166 -17.57 -9.44 19.01
CA ILE A 166 -18.28 -8.93 17.83
C ILE A 166 -17.59 -9.41 16.54
N VAL A 167 -16.26 -9.41 16.52
CA VAL A 167 -15.45 -9.96 15.41
C VAL A 167 -15.71 -11.45 15.17
N ARG A 168 -15.97 -12.23 16.24
CA ARG A 168 -16.37 -13.65 16.09
C ARG A 168 -17.75 -13.82 15.44
N GLN A 169 -18.69 -12.90 15.67
CA GLN A 169 -20.00 -12.95 15.02
C GLN A 169 -19.93 -12.53 13.54
N MET A 170 -19.08 -11.55 13.18
CA MET A 170 -18.84 -11.17 11.78
C MET A 170 -18.27 -12.31 10.93
N ALA A 171 -17.32 -13.06 11.46
CA ALA A 171 -16.74 -14.21 10.76
C ALA A 171 -17.78 -15.29 10.39
N VAL A 172 -18.84 -15.43 11.20
CA VAL A 172 -19.94 -16.39 10.94
C VAL A 172 -20.89 -15.89 9.85
N VAL A 173 -21.08 -14.57 9.71
CA VAL A 173 -21.96 -13.97 8.68
C VAL A 173 -21.29 -14.00 7.31
N VAL A 174 -20.00 -13.67 7.25
CA VAL A 174 -19.19 -13.74 6.01
C VAL A 174 -19.07 -15.18 5.50
N ALA A 175 -19.02 -16.18 6.39
CA ALA A 175 -18.98 -17.59 5.99
C ALA A 175 -20.33 -18.14 5.46
N LYS A 176 -21.42 -17.37 5.57
CA LYS A 176 -22.79 -17.79 5.21
C LYS A 176 -23.41 -17.00 4.06
N SER A 177 -22.70 -16.00 3.52
CA SER A 177 -23.15 -15.11 2.44
C SER A 177 -22.41 -15.43 1.14
#